data_AF-A0A6N9U5N4-F1
#
_entry.id   AF-A0A6N9U5N4-F1
#
_cell.length_a   1.000
_cell.length_b   1.000
_cell.length_c   1.000
_cell.angle_alpha   90.00
_cell.angle_beta   90.00
_cell.angle_gamma   90.00
#
_symmetry.space_group_name_H-M   'P 1'
#
loop_
_entity.id
_entity.type
_entity.pdbx_description
1 polymer ?
#
loop_
_entity_poly.entity_id
_entity_poly.type
_entity_poly.pdbx_seq_one_letter_code
_entity_poly.pdbx_strand_id
1 'polypeptide(L)'
;MAAGAPAPALAHIEEHRGIGQRMLDGRQVAVLAALSHTPTDAAALITMTTPGERWENAVTGCLDVMCRKALRGPAVPLLDTLVEDYVEHQPDQGMTVFDTRLGLTILDLLEPHQEDAAHRMIAELHRRAAAATDGYAARECLADHRFTSLAEPRQVEAAQRLVRACALGSSSLPEPWLARMTEALRVSDEVIRTSVGRSRPQQEGTGAQV
;
A
#
# COMPACT_ATOMS: atom_id res chain seq x y z
N MET A 1 -33.24 8.05 27.23
CA MET A 1 -31.84 8.05 26.73
C MET A 1 -31.87 7.51 25.33
N ALA A 2 -31.79 8.38 24.32
CA ALA A 2 -31.82 7.99 22.92
C ALA A 2 -30.45 7.40 22.54
N ALA A 3 -30.44 6.17 22.04
CA ALA A 3 -29.27 5.58 21.40
C ALA A 3 -28.93 6.43 20.17
N GLY A 4 -27.71 6.97 20.13
CA GLY A 4 -27.22 7.73 18.98
C GLY A 4 -27.21 6.82 17.76
N ALA A 5 -27.79 7.30 16.65
CA ALA A 5 -27.79 6.56 15.40
C ALA A 5 -26.33 6.29 14.94
N PRO A 6 -26.01 5.07 14.47
CA PRO A 6 -24.70 4.80 13.91
C PRO A 6 -24.43 5.73 12.73
N ALA A 7 -23.17 6.17 12.60
CA ALA A 7 -22.77 7.11 11.58
C ALA A 7 -23.08 6.57 10.16
N PRO A 8 -23.36 7.45 9.18
CA PRO A 8 -23.77 7.04 7.83
C PRO A 8 -22.83 6.04 7.15
N ALA A 9 -21.53 6.09 7.45
CA ALA A 9 -20.54 5.14 6.92
C ALA A 9 -20.69 3.72 7.51
N LEU A 10 -20.96 3.60 8.81
CA LEU A 10 -21.16 2.31 9.48
C LEU A 10 -22.50 1.70 9.03
N ALA A 11 -23.55 2.51 8.98
CA ALA A 11 -24.86 2.09 8.47
C ALA A 11 -24.77 1.66 6.98
N HIS A 12 -24.01 2.39 6.15
CA HIS A 12 -23.81 2.02 4.75
C HIS A 12 -23.02 0.71 4.59
N ILE A 13 -22.06 0.40 5.45
CA ILE A 13 -21.30 -0.85 5.38
C ILE A 13 -22.11 -2.05 5.93
N GLU A 14 -22.91 -1.84 6.98
CA GLU A 14 -23.80 -2.83 7.57
C GLU A 14 -24.97 -3.19 6.63
N GLU A 15 -25.57 -2.19 5.96
CA GLU A 15 -26.69 -2.37 5.02
C GLU A 15 -26.30 -3.21 3.79
N HIS A 16 -25.01 -3.27 3.44
CA HIS A 16 -24.50 -4.02 2.28
C HIS A 16 -23.86 -5.40 2.62
N ARG A 17 -24.05 -5.96 3.83
CA ARG A 17 -23.48 -7.27 4.25
C ARG A 17 -21.94 -7.38 4.05
N GLY A 18 -21.20 -6.27 4.15
CA GLY A 18 -19.84 -6.15 3.58
C GLY A 18 -18.65 -6.31 4.54
N ILE A 19 -18.86 -6.54 5.84
CA ILE A 19 -17.75 -6.68 6.79
C ILE A 19 -17.37 -8.16 6.92
N GLY A 20 -16.49 -8.64 6.04
CA GLY A 20 -15.87 -9.96 6.18
C GLY A 20 -15.15 -10.11 7.52
N GLN A 21 -14.90 -11.36 7.96
CA GLN A 21 -14.24 -11.64 9.25
C GLN A 21 -12.71 -11.51 9.21
N ARG A 22 -12.11 -11.40 8.02
CA ARG A 22 -10.67 -11.18 7.82
C ARG A 22 -10.34 -9.70 7.69
N MET A 23 -9.07 -9.32 7.89
CA MET A 23 -8.59 -7.94 7.78
C MET A 23 -8.36 -7.49 6.33
N LEU A 24 -9.41 -7.57 5.52
CA LEU A 24 -9.46 -7.01 4.17
C LEU A 24 -9.99 -5.57 4.20
N ASP A 25 -9.97 -4.90 3.05
CA ASP A 25 -10.30 -3.47 2.92
C ASP A 25 -11.61 -3.07 3.62
N GLY A 26 -12.67 -3.86 3.44
CA GLY A 26 -13.98 -3.58 4.05
C GLY A 26 -13.93 -3.53 5.58
N ARG A 27 -13.15 -4.42 6.23
CA ARG A 27 -13.00 -4.40 7.68
C ARG A 27 -12.04 -3.32 8.15
N GLN A 28 -10.98 -3.03 7.40
CA GLN A 28 -10.07 -1.91 7.71
C GLN A 28 -10.83 -0.57 7.72
N VAL A 29 -11.65 -0.33 6.69
CA VAL A 29 -12.50 0.87 6.61
C VAL A 29 -13.49 0.91 7.77
N ALA A 30 -14.11 -0.22 8.12
CA ALA A 30 -15.04 -0.28 9.25
C ALA A 30 -14.36 0.06 10.58
N VAL A 31 -13.15 -0.44 10.83
CA VAL A 31 -12.38 -0.13 12.05
C VAL A 31 -12.02 1.37 12.09
N LEU A 32 -11.50 1.94 11.01
CA LEU A 32 -11.13 3.36 10.94
C LEU A 32 -12.34 4.28 11.10
N ALA A 33 -13.47 3.93 10.48
CA ALA A 33 -14.74 4.64 10.64
C ALA A 33 -15.21 4.58 12.10
N ALA A 34 -15.20 3.38 12.71
CA ALA A 34 -15.57 3.21 14.11
C ALA A 34 -14.64 4.00 15.06
N LEU A 35 -13.33 4.02 14.78
CA LEU A 35 -12.34 4.73 15.59
C LEU A 35 -12.61 6.24 15.65
N SER A 36 -13.16 6.81 14.58
CA SER A 36 -13.54 8.22 14.49
C SER A 36 -14.76 8.59 15.35
N HIS A 37 -15.52 7.61 15.81
CA HIS A 37 -16.76 7.80 16.59
C HIS A 37 -16.64 7.23 18.00
N THR A 38 -16.26 5.97 18.12
CA THR A 38 -16.25 5.23 19.38
C THR A 38 -15.09 4.22 19.35
N PRO A 39 -13.95 4.54 20.00
CA PRO A 39 -12.78 3.67 20.03
C PRO A 39 -13.05 2.25 20.56
N THR A 40 -14.07 2.10 21.43
CA THR A 40 -14.51 0.79 21.94
C THR A 40 -15.09 -0.10 20.83
N ASP A 41 -15.86 0.47 19.91
CA ASP A 41 -16.45 -0.30 18.80
C ASP A 41 -15.38 -0.73 17.80
N ALA A 42 -14.40 0.15 17.55
CA ALA A 42 -13.22 -0.19 16.76
C ALA A 42 -12.43 -1.36 17.37
N ALA A 43 -12.20 -1.33 18.69
CA ALA A 43 -11.53 -2.41 19.40
C ALA A 43 -12.35 -3.72 19.38
N ALA A 44 -13.68 -3.64 19.41
CA ALA A 44 -14.55 -4.81 19.27
C ALA A 44 -14.40 -5.44 17.87
N LEU A 45 -14.38 -4.63 16.81
CA LEU A 45 -14.15 -5.10 15.44
C LEU A 45 -12.78 -5.79 15.28
N ILE A 46 -11.74 -5.25 15.92
CA ILE A 46 -10.42 -5.86 15.97
C ILE A 46 -10.47 -7.22 16.67
N THR A 47 -11.09 -7.29 17.85
CA THR A 47 -11.21 -8.54 18.63
C THR A 47 -11.98 -9.63 17.86
N MET A 48 -12.97 -9.24 17.06
CA MET A 48 -13.76 -10.14 16.23
C MET A 48 -13.07 -10.51 14.90
N THR A 49 -11.87 -9.97 14.62
CA THR A 49 -11.15 -10.28 13.39
C THR A 49 -10.48 -11.64 13.49
N THR A 50 -10.74 -12.50 12.51
CA THR A 50 -10.05 -13.78 12.38
C THR A 50 -8.63 -13.54 11.87
N PRO A 51 -7.59 -14.10 12.52
CA PRO A 51 -6.23 -14.03 12.03
C PRO A 51 -6.11 -14.52 10.59
N GLY A 52 -5.24 -13.87 9.83
CA GLY A 52 -5.07 -14.13 8.40
C GLY A 52 -3.61 -14.31 8.02
N GLU A 53 -3.29 -13.89 6.80
CA GLU A 53 -1.92 -13.83 6.28
C GLU A 53 -1.07 -12.85 7.08
N ARG A 54 0.26 -12.93 6.94
CA ARG A 54 1.20 -12.09 7.71
C ARG A 54 0.88 -10.59 7.56
N TRP A 55 0.59 -10.14 6.34
CA TRP A 55 0.24 -8.75 6.08
C TRP A 55 -1.10 -8.36 6.73
N GLU A 56 -2.09 -9.24 6.75
CA GLU A 56 -3.38 -9.00 7.43
C GLU A 56 -3.18 -8.84 8.93
N ASN A 57 -2.34 -9.69 9.52
CA ASN A 57 -2.03 -9.62 10.95
C ASN A 57 -1.24 -8.35 11.29
N ALA A 58 -0.31 -7.92 10.44
CA ALA A 58 0.44 -6.67 10.64
C ALA A 58 -0.47 -5.44 10.57
N VAL A 59 -1.40 -5.40 9.61
CA VAL A 59 -2.42 -4.32 9.52
C VAL A 59 -3.34 -4.36 10.73
N THR A 60 -3.78 -5.54 11.16
CA THR A 60 -4.60 -5.71 12.38
C THR A 60 -3.88 -5.18 13.61
N GLY A 61 -2.59 -5.48 13.76
CA GLY A 61 -1.78 -4.97 14.86
C GLY A 61 -1.65 -3.44 14.85
N CYS A 62 -1.41 -2.82 13.68
CA CYS A 62 -1.38 -1.36 13.56
C CYS A 62 -2.71 -0.71 13.99
N LEU A 63 -3.83 -1.30 13.56
CA LEU A 63 -5.16 -0.84 13.95
C LEU A 63 -5.46 -1.06 15.44
N ASP A 64 -5.00 -2.17 16.04
CA ASP A 64 -5.13 -2.41 17.48
C ASP A 64 -4.31 -1.38 18.29
N VAL A 65 -3.09 -1.06 17.86
CA VAL A 65 -2.31 0.04 18.46
C VAL A 65 -3.08 1.36 18.42
N MET A 66 -3.66 1.73 17.27
CA MET A 66 -4.48 2.94 17.15
C MET A 66 -5.68 2.92 18.11
N CYS A 67 -6.39 1.80 18.21
CA CYS A 67 -7.52 1.63 19.13
C CYS A 67 -7.07 1.79 20.58
N ARG A 68 -5.98 1.12 20.99
CA ARG A 68 -5.43 1.21 22.35
C ARG A 68 -5.02 2.63 22.70
N LYS A 69 -4.34 3.33 21.79
CA LYS A 69 -3.98 4.73 21.98
C LYS A 69 -5.20 5.63 22.15
N ALA A 70 -6.23 5.45 21.33
CA ALA A 70 -7.49 6.19 21.45
C ALA A 70 -8.22 5.90 22.77
N LEU A 71 -8.12 4.66 23.27
CA LEU A 71 -8.65 4.24 24.57
C LEU A 71 -7.72 4.59 25.76
N ARG A 72 -6.57 5.24 25.52
CA ARG A 72 -5.51 5.52 26.52
C ARG A 72 -5.00 4.26 27.24
N GLY A 73 -5.06 3.12 26.57
CA GLY A 73 -4.48 1.86 27.03
C GLY A 73 -3.01 1.69 26.64
N PRO A 74 -2.32 0.68 27.21
CA PRO A 74 -0.93 0.39 26.86
C PRO A 74 -0.84 -0.16 25.43
N ALA A 75 -0.06 0.53 24.58
CA ALA A 75 0.19 0.14 23.20
C ALA A 75 1.66 -0.20 22.90
N VAL A 76 2.59 0.19 23.78
CA VAL A 76 4.05 0.04 23.58
C VAL A 76 4.47 -1.41 23.34
N PRO A 77 4.05 -2.42 24.13
CA PRO A 77 4.50 -3.80 23.89
C PRO A 77 4.07 -4.35 22.52
N LEU A 78 2.88 -3.96 22.06
CA LEU A 78 2.38 -4.35 20.73
C LEU A 78 3.15 -3.65 19.61
N LEU A 79 3.51 -2.38 19.81
CA LEU A 79 4.35 -1.63 18.89
C LEU A 79 5.76 -2.22 18.76
N ASP A 80 6.36 -2.64 19.87
CA ASP A 80 7.68 -3.26 19.85
C ASP A 80 7.66 -4.56 19.05
N THR A 81 6.62 -5.40 19.23
CA THR A 81 6.39 -6.60 18.41
C THR A 81 6.22 -6.25 16.93
N LEU A 82 5.43 -5.21 16.59
CA LEU A 82 5.25 -4.80 15.19
C LEU A 82 6.56 -4.32 14.54
N VAL A 83 7.39 -3.60 15.28
CA VAL A 83 8.71 -3.16 14.79
C VAL A 83 9.61 -4.36 14.55
N GLU A 84 9.66 -5.31 15.48
CA GLU A 84 10.46 -6.52 15.35
C GLU A 84 9.99 -7.38 14.18
N ASP A 85 8.69 -7.67 14.11
CA ASP A 85 8.08 -8.45 13.02
C ASP A 85 8.29 -7.80 11.65
N TYR A 86 8.23 -6.47 11.59
CA TYR A 86 8.52 -5.74 10.35
C TYR A 86 9.98 -5.91 9.98
N VAL A 87 10.92 -5.55 10.88
CA VAL A 87 12.36 -5.54 10.60
C VAL A 87 12.89 -6.92 10.23
N GLU A 88 12.39 -7.99 10.85
CA GLU A 88 12.88 -9.34 10.62
C GLU A 88 12.38 -9.99 9.33
N HIS A 89 11.23 -9.56 8.79
CA HIS A 89 10.68 -10.17 7.60
C HIS A 89 11.28 -9.61 6.30
N GLN A 90 11.25 -10.41 5.24
CA GLN A 90 11.53 -9.93 3.90
C GLN A 90 10.22 -9.68 3.14
N PRO A 91 10.06 -8.51 2.49
CA PRO A 91 8.89 -8.22 1.68
C PRO A 91 8.69 -9.25 0.58
N ASP A 92 7.44 -9.66 0.35
CA ASP A 92 7.11 -10.56 -0.75
C ASP A 92 7.37 -9.87 -2.09
N GLN A 93 7.69 -10.65 -3.14
CA GLN A 93 7.93 -10.07 -4.47
C GLN A 93 6.71 -9.29 -4.96
N GLY A 94 6.92 -8.04 -5.39
CA GLY A 94 5.85 -7.15 -5.84
C GLY A 94 5.16 -6.36 -4.72
N MET A 95 5.50 -6.59 -3.45
CA MET A 95 4.87 -5.93 -2.30
C MET A 95 5.68 -4.75 -1.74
N THR A 96 6.81 -4.37 -2.35
CA THR A 96 7.72 -3.33 -1.83
C THR A 96 7.04 -2.04 -1.41
N VAL A 97 6.12 -1.50 -2.22
CA VAL A 97 5.40 -0.26 -1.91
C VAL A 97 4.39 -0.46 -0.78
N PHE A 98 3.71 -1.61 -0.76
CA PHE A 98 2.79 -1.95 0.32
C PHE A 98 3.55 -2.09 1.64
N ASP A 99 4.65 -2.83 1.66
CA ASP A 99 5.48 -3.01 2.84
C ASP A 99 6.11 -1.69 3.29
N THR A 100 6.49 -0.82 2.36
CA THR A 100 6.97 0.52 2.68
C THR A 100 5.88 1.33 3.40
N ARG A 101 4.64 1.31 2.90
CA ARG A 101 3.51 1.99 3.57
C ARG A 101 3.18 1.40 4.93
N LEU A 102 3.27 0.08 5.08
CA LEU A 102 3.15 -0.57 6.38
C LEU A 102 4.24 -0.10 7.35
N GLY A 103 5.50 -0.07 6.91
CA GLY A 103 6.61 0.41 7.73
C GLY A 103 6.49 1.90 8.11
N LEU A 104 6.03 2.75 7.19
CA LEU A 104 5.73 4.17 7.49
C LEU A 104 4.58 4.30 8.49
N THR A 105 3.54 3.47 8.36
CA THR A 105 2.43 3.43 9.33
C THR A 105 2.95 3.06 10.72
N ILE A 106 3.80 2.04 10.84
CA ILE A 106 4.41 1.65 12.12
C ILE A 106 5.28 2.80 12.67
N LEU A 107 6.09 3.44 11.82
CA LEU A 107 6.92 4.59 12.19
C LEU A 107 6.07 5.74 12.78
N ASP A 108 4.94 6.07 12.15
CA ASP A 108 4.01 7.10 12.62
C ASP A 108 3.38 6.76 13.96
N LEU A 109 3.14 5.46 14.20
CA LEU A 109 2.59 5.00 15.47
C LEU A 109 3.61 4.99 16.60
N LEU A 110 4.92 5.13 16.36
CA LEU A 110 5.91 5.19 17.44
C LEU A 110 5.78 6.47 18.27
N GLU A 111 6.05 6.38 19.57
CA GLU A 111 6.05 7.54 20.46
C GLU A 111 7.42 8.24 20.50
N PRO A 112 7.50 9.53 20.90
CA PRO A 112 8.76 10.26 20.94
C PRO A 112 9.86 9.61 21.79
N HIS A 113 9.49 8.83 22.81
CA HIS A 113 10.43 8.13 23.67
C HIS A 113 10.98 6.81 23.04
N GLN A 114 10.43 6.37 21.90
CA GLN A 114 10.85 5.17 21.18
C GLN A 114 11.79 5.53 20.01
N GLU A 115 12.75 6.43 20.28
CA GLU A 115 13.66 6.98 19.27
C GLU A 115 14.54 5.89 18.62
N ASP A 116 15.03 4.92 19.41
CA ASP A 116 15.82 3.79 18.89
C ASP A 116 15.01 2.93 17.90
N ALA A 117 13.74 2.67 18.22
CA ALA A 117 12.85 1.93 17.32
C ALA A 117 12.57 2.71 16.03
N ALA A 118 12.40 4.03 16.12
CA ALA A 118 12.19 4.88 14.95
C ALA A 118 13.41 4.87 14.02
N HIS A 119 14.62 4.98 14.57
CA HIS A 119 15.86 4.89 13.78
C HIS A 119 16.03 3.52 13.11
N ARG A 120 15.69 2.42 13.82
CA ARG A 120 15.67 1.07 13.23
C ARG A 120 14.70 0.98 12.05
N MET A 121 13.48 1.50 12.21
CA MET A 121 12.47 1.52 11.15
C MET A 121 12.94 2.31 9.92
N ILE A 122 13.55 3.47 10.13
CA ILE A 122 14.07 4.32 9.03
C ILE A 122 15.20 3.63 8.29
N ALA A 123 16.15 3.04 9.02
CA ALA A 123 17.25 2.29 8.44
C ALA A 123 16.72 1.12 7.58
N GLU A 124 15.69 0.43 8.07
CA GLU A 124 15.07 -0.68 7.36
C GLU A 124 14.28 -0.25 6.12
N LEU A 125 13.45 0.80 6.23
CA LEU A 125 12.74 1.41 5.10
C LEU A 125 13.70 1.85 4.00
N HIS A 126 14.78 2.53 4.39
CA HIS A 126 15.84 2.95 3.46
C HIS A 126 16.50 1.74 2.79
N ARG A 127 16.87 0.72 3.57
CA ARG A 127 17.52 -0.50 3.07
C ARG A 127 16.64 -1.23 2.07
N ARG A 128 15.34 -1.39 2.35
CA ARG A 128 14.39 -2.08 1.45
C ARG A 128 14.21 -1.34 0.13
N ALA A 129 13.97 -0.03 0.18
CA ALA A 129 13.82 0.78 -1.02
C ALA A 129 15.08 0.71 -1.91
N ALA A 130 16.27 0.79 -1.29
CA ALA A 130 17.54 0.67 -2.00
C ALA A 130 17.77 -0.74 -2.59
N ALA A 131 17.51 -1.79 -1.81
CA ALA A 131 17.69 -3.18 -2.25
C ALA A 131 16.76 -3.54 -3.42
N ALA A 132 15.53 -3.06 -3.41
CA ALA A 132 14.57 -3.24 -4.50
C ALA A 132 14.84 -2.33 -5.71
N THR A 133 15.73 -1.32 -5.58
CA THR A 133 15.88 -0.22 -6.55
C THR A 133 14.52 0.41 -6.89
N ASP A 134 13.67 0.56 -5.89
CA ASP A 134 12.28 0.96 -6.07
C ASP A 134 12.13 2.47 -5.79
N GLY A 135 12.00 3.24 -6.88
CA GLY A 135 11.78 4.68 -6.80
C GLY A 135 10.44 5.06 -6.18
N TYR A 136 9.40 4.23 -6.29
CA TYR A 136 8.10 4.51 -5.68
C TYR A 136 8.19 4.36 -4.17
N ALA A 137 8.83 3.29 -3.68
CA ALA A 137 9.11 3.11 -2.25
C ALA A 137 9.94 4.28 -1.70
N ALA A 138 11.02 4.67 -2.40
CA ALA A 138 11.82 5.82 -2.01
C ALA A 138 11.02 7.13 -1.98
N ARG A 139 10.08 7.31 -2.91
CA ARG A 139 9.19 8.48 -2.94
C ARG A 139 8.21 8.50 -1.78
N GLU A 140 7.64 7.36 -1.40
CA GLU A 140 6.76 7.26 -0.23
C GLU A 140 7.53 7.65 1.05
N CYS A 141 8.76 7.15 1.23
CA CYS A 141 9.61 7.55 2.37
C CYS A 141 9.90 9.06 2.39
N LEU A 142 10.17 9.68 1.23
CA LEU A 142 10.42 11.12 1.14
C LEU A 142 9.17 11.98 1.32
N ALA A 143 7.98 11.42 1.07
CA ALA A 143 6.72 12.11 1.31
C ALA A 143 6.34 12.11 2.80
N ASP A 144 6.92 11.20 3.58
CA ASP A 144 6.66 11.07 5.01
C ASP A 144 7.48 12.06 5.86
N HIS A 145 6.79 12.86 6.67
CA HIS A 145 7.45 13.88 7.49
C HIS A 145 8.30 13.27 8.60
N ARG A 146 7.86 12.14 9.17
CA ARG A 146 8.56 11.51 10.28
C ARG A 146 9.84 10.83 9.81
N PHE A 147 9.81 10.19 8.65
CA PHE A 147 10.98 9.68 7.97
C PHE A 147 11.97 10.81 7.67
N THR A 148 11.52 11.90 7.02
CA THR A 148 12.42 12.99 6.61
C THR A 148 13.01 13.79 7.76
N SER A 149 12.35 13.83 8.92
CA SER A 149 12.85 14.54 10.11
C SER A 149 13.88 13.75 10.93
N LEU A 150 13.79 12.42 10.93
CA LEU A 150 14.65 11.54 11.73
C LEU A 150 15.73 10.82 10.90
N ALA A 151 15.57 10.71 9.58
CA ALA A 151 16.55 10.08 8.71
C ALA A 151 17.86 10.88 8.66
N GLU A 152 18.97 10.15 8.60
CA GLU A 152 20.27 10.75 8.40
C GLU A 152 20.31 11.43 7.01
N PRO A 153 21.02 12.56 6.86
CA PRO A 153 21.09 13.27 5.57
C PRO A 153 21.47 12.37 4.39
N ARG A 154 22.39 11.42 4.60
CA ARG A 154 22.80 10.45 3.57
C ARG A 154 21.67 9.53 3.11
N GLN A 155 20.75 9.16 4.00
CA GLN A 155 19.60 8.30 3.68
C GLN A 155 18.60 9.07 2.83
N VAL A 156 18.33 10.33 3.18
CA VAL A 156 17.47 11.24 2.41
C VAL A 156 18.06 11.48 1.01
N GLU A 157 19.35 11.81 0.92
CA GLU A 157 20.03 12.02 -0.37
C GLU A 157 20.02 10.76 -1.24
N ALA A 158 20.22 9.59 -0.64
CA ALA A 158 20.17 8.31 -1.36
C ALA A 158 18.76 8.01 -1.88
N ALA A 159 17.71 8.23 -1.08
CA ALA A 159 16.33 8.10 -1.52
C ALA A 159 16.01 9.07 -2.67
N GLN A 160 16.44 10.33 -2.57
CA GLN A 160 16.25 11.32 -3.64
C GLN A 160 16.98 10.93 -4.93
N ARG A 161 18.21 10.40 -4.82
CA ARG A 161 18.94 9.86 -5.98
C ARG A 161 18.19 8.71 -6.63
N LEU A 162 17.62 7.81 -5.83
CA LEU A 162 16.85 6.68 -6.34
C LEU A 162 15.58 7.14 -7.08
N VAL A 163 14.81 8.08 -6.51
CA VAL A 163 13.65 8.69 -7.19
C VAL A 163 14.05 9.30 -8.54
N ARG A 164 15.15 10.05 -8.58
CA ARG A 164 15.68 10.63 -9.82
C ARG A 164 16.13 9.58 -10.83
N ALA A 165 16.82 8.53 -10.38
CA ALA A 165 17.28 7.44 -11.24
C ALA A 165 16.12 6.69 -11.88
N CYS A 166 14.99 6.57 -11.18
CA CYS A 166 13.75 6.01 -11.72
C CYS A 166 12.93 7.00 -12.55
N ALA A 167 13.46 8.21 -12.83
CA ALA A 167 12.77 9.28 -13.55
C ALA A 167 11.38 9.63 -12.95
N LEU A 168 11.18 9.38 -11.65
CA LEU A 168 9.92 9.69 -11.01
C LEU A 168 9.83 11.19 -10.74
N GLY A 169 8.76 11.80 -11.24
CA GLY A 169 8.58 13.26 -11.20
C GLY A 169 9.20 14.00 -12.39
N SER A 170 9.89 13.32 -13.32
CA SER A 170 10.16 13.92 -14.63
C SER A 170 8.89 13.85 -15.48
N SER A 171 8.33 15.01 -15.82
CA SER A 171 7.16 15.12 -16.69
C SER A 171 7.49 14.93 -18.17
N SER A 172 8.75 14.69 -18.52
CA SER A 172 9.22 14.52 -19.90
C SER A 172 10.03 13.25 -20.06
N LEU A 173 9.73 12.54 -21.14
CA LEU A 173 10.57 11.46 -21.66
C LEU A 173 11.58 12.08 -22.63
N PRO A 174 12.90 11.84 -22.51
CA PRO A 174 13.85 12.40 -23.45
C PRO A 174 13.53 12.02 -24.90
N GLU A 175 13.71 12.96 -25.82
CA GLU A 175 13.28 12.85 -27.23
C GLU A 175 13.70 11.52 -27.93
N PRO A 176 14.92 10.99 -27.75
CA PRO A 176 15.31 9.73 -28.38
C PRO A 176 14.46 8.53 -27.91
N TRP A 177 14.04 8.53 -26.66
CA TRP A 177 13.20 7.46 -26.08
C TRP A 177 11.74 7.62 -26.49
N LEU A 178 11.25 8.86 -26.55
CA LEU A 178 9.91 9.16 -27.06
C LEU A 178 9.75 8.74 -28.52
N ALA A 179 10.74 9.05 -29.36
CA ALA A 179 10.76 8.63 -30.75
C ALA A 179 10.75 7.10 -30.88
N ARG A 180 11.57 6.39 -30.10
CA ARG A 180 11.61 4.91 -30.09
C ARG A 180 10.31 4.29 -29.60
N MET A 181 9.69 4.81 -28.54
CA MET A 181 8.40 4.31 -28.06
C MET A 181 7.29 4.56 -29.07
N THR A 182 7.27 5.74 -29.69
CA THR A 182 6.28 6.09 -30.73
C THR A 182 6.41 5.16 -31.93
N GLU A 183 7.62 4.85 -32.37
CA GLU A 183 7.85 3.90 -33.46
C GLU A 183 7.44 2.48 -33.08
N ALA A 184 7.77 2.01 -31.87
CA ALA A 184 7.35 0.69 -31.39
C ALA A 184 5.82 0.57 -31.30
N LEU A 185 5.13 1.62 -30.86
CA LEU A 185 3.67 1.69 -30.83
C LEU A 185 3.08 1.66 -32.25
N ARG A 186 3.67 2.42 -33.19
CA ARG A 186 3.26 2.44 -34.60
C ARG A 186 3.36 1.05 -35.23
N VAL A 187 4.50 0.37 -35.04
CA VAL A 187 4.72 -1.00 -35.54
C VAL A 187 3.72 -1.98 -34.90
N SER A 188 3.49 -1.87 -33.59
CA SER A 188 2.55 -2.75 -32.89
C SER A 188 1.11 -2.56 -33.39
N ASP A 189 0.67 -1.32 -33.58
CA ASP A 189 -0.64 -0.99 -34.15
C ASP A 189 -0.79 -1.52 -35.59
N GLU A 190 0.24 -1.38 -36.42
CA GLU A 190 0.26 -1.92 -37.79
C GLU A 190 0.11 -3.44 -37.81
N VAL A 191 0.82 -4.16 -36.93
CA VAL A 191 0.73 -5.62 -36.79
C VAL A 191 -0.65 -6.04 -36.27
N ILE A 192 -1.19 -5.36 -35.25
CA ILE A 192 -2.52 -5.66 -34.70
C ILE A 192 -3.60 -5.43 -35.75
N ARG A 193 -3.56 -4.32 -36.49
CA ARG A 193 -4.53 -4.06 -37.57
C ARG A 193 -4.42 -5.09 -38.69
N THR A 194 -3.20 -5.50 -39.02
CA THR A 194 -2.97 -6.52 -40.05
C THR A 194 -3.49 -7.89 -39.59
N SER A 195 -3.32 -8.27 -38.32
CA SER A 195 -3.82 -9.55 -37.79
C SER A 195 -5.33 -9.58 -37.64
N VAL A 196 -5.94 -8.48 -37.16
CA VAL A 196 -7.40 -8.32 -37.08
C VAL A 196 -8.02 -8.23 -38.47
N GLY A 197 -7.39 -7.50 -39.41
CA GLY A 197 -7.84 -7.38 -40.80
C GLY A 197 -7.70 -8.67 -41.61
N ARG A 198 -6.67 -9.48 -41.35
CA ARG A 198 -6.52 -10.82 -41.95
C ARG A 198 -7.50 -11.86 -41.39
N SER A 199 -8.16 -11.58 -40.26
CA SER A 199 -9.16 -12.49 -39.68
C SER A 199 -10.50 -12.49 -40.43
N ARG A 200 -10.63 -11.73 -41.54
CA ARG A 200 -11.79 -11.80 -42.44
C ARG A 200 -11.35 -11.45 -43.87
N PRO A 201 -11.17 -12.44 -44.77
CA PRO A 201 -12.33 -12.94 -45.51
C PRO A 201 -12.32 -14.44 -45.96
N GLN A 202 -13.54 -14.94 -46.17
CA GLN A 202 -13.99 -15.88 -47.22
C GLN A 202 -14.15 -17.38 -46.90
N GLN A 203 -15.33 -17.75 -46.36
CA GLN A 203 -16.08 -18.89 -46.91
C GLN A 203 -17.24 -18.34 -47.75
N GLU A 204 -16.95 -17.94 -48.98
CA GLU A 204 -17.94 -17.87 -50.05
C GLU A 204 -17.31 -18.50 -51.29
N GLY A 205 -17.90 -19.61 -51.74
CA GLY A 205 -17.47 -20.35 -52.92
C GLY A 205 -18.03 -21.77 -52.93
N THR A 206 -19.33 -21.94 -53.21
CA THR A 206 -19.85 -22.47 -54.49
C THR A 206 -20.26 -23.94 -54.36
N GLY A 207 -21.53 -24.17 -54.05
CA GLY A 207 -22.18 -25.47 -54.19
C GLY A 207 -23.25 -25.38 -55.28
N ALA A 208 -22.89 -25.74 -56.51
CA ALA A 208 -23.85 -26.11 -57.54
C ALA A 208 -23.29 -27.25 -58.41
N GLN A 209 -24.15 -28.24 -58.65
CA GLN A 209 -24.07 -29.40 -59.57
C GLN A 209 -23.35 -30.65 -59.04
N VAL A 210 -24.11 -31.67 -58.60
CA VAL A 210 -24.66 -32.75 -59.46
C VAL A 210 -26.05 -33.14 -58.93
#